data_AF-A0A1G5HUI5-F1
#
_entry.id   AF-A0A1G5HUI5-F1
#
_cell.length_a   1.000
_cell.length_b   1.000
_cell.length_c   1.000
_cell.angle_alpha   90.00
_cell.angle_beta   90.00
_cell.angle_gamma   90.00
#
_symmetry.space_group_name_H-M   'P 1'
#
loop_
_entity.id
_entity.type
_entity.pdbx_description
1 polymer ?
#
loop_
_entity_poly.entity_id
_entity_poly.type
_entity_poly.pdbx_seq_one_letter_code
_entity_poly.pdbx_strand_id
1 'polypeptide(L)'
;MKNWIVLLCLASTAIALGQKSQNRFKSEVDLGHGSVFSTFFESTIADGKFTITSPKNADVRIMGGKARLGRIIGKSPKKGIIVSIEGMVRNDSLFGQTKIPMFGKLFFKGIITDQQLQGVLIDEDGEPVGKVTGTQSTAHKIDYASLCPELLQTIKDNIYAARVLETSQWKEFETNLKRHCDESVDDIELFFGFNTLAQKLPFTHLTLQIAEIAKEEEPTDAKGSVVVEEKNATTAYVQIKNFSTSKQQLAEAMPKVVANRNYDNLIIDLRNNGGGGINAAFELAKYIVSEDIEVGYFVSNKLQYSGFDQALFNTLPAVQPKSTAAFGDDLRTKPGLRMIFRKPDNPIFKGQIYVLTNGRTASTCEPIVYALKKNKKATIIGETTYGGMLAASPFAVSGKYVVMVPIGDFYTADGVRLDKVGVTPDIATKSDDALAKALELINNHKK
;
A
#
# COMPACT_ATOMS: atom_id res chain seq x y z
N MET A 1 9.20 6.27 -29.78
CA MET A 1 8.44 6.96 -30.84
C MET A 1 7.29 6.08 -31.32
N LYS A 2 6.12 6.14 -30.67
CA LYS A 2 4.90 5.46 -31.11
C LYS A 2 3.71 6.41 -30.91
N ASN A 3 3.19 6.87 -32.05
CA ASN A 3 1.91 7.51 -32.36
C ASN A 3 0.92 7.79 -31.21
N TRP A 4 0.89 9.02 -30.67
CA TRP A 4 -0.22 9.55 -29.87
C TRP A 4 -0.51 11.04 -30.21
N ILE A 5 -0.56 11.38 -31.50
CA ILE A 5 -1.15 12.66 -31.95
C ILE A 5 -2.31 12.32 -32.88
N VAL A 6 -3.50 12.27 -32.31
CA VAL A 6 -4.74 12.59 -33.04
C VAL A 6 -5.43 13.67 -32.22
N LEU A 7 -5.04 14.93 -32.46
CA LEU A 7 -5.89 16.06 -32.10
C LEU A 7 -7.08 16.03 -33.07
N LEU A 8 -8.24 15.60 -32.60
CA LEU A 8 -9.50 15.77 -33.30
C LEU A 8 -9.86 17.26 -33.30
N CYS A 9 -9.86 17.88 -34.49
CA CYS A 9 -10.48 19.17 -34.74
C CYS A 9 -12.00 19.05 -34.50
N LEU A 10 -12.44 19.34 -33.28
CA LEU A 10 -13.82 19.73 -33.03
C LEU A 10 -13.91 21.24 -33.18
N ALA A 11 -14.72 21.68 -34.14
CA ALA A 11 -15.10 23.09 -34.25
C ALA A 11 -15.82 23.48 -32.96
N SER A 12 -15.09 24.11 -32.04
CA SER A 12 -15.65 24.68 -30.83
C SER A 12 -15.58 26.19 -30.99
N THR A 13 -16.67 26.88 -30.66
CA THR A 13 -16.65 28.31 -30.43
C THR A 13 -15.64 28.55 -29.31
N ALA A 14 -14.46 29.04 -29.68
CA ALA A 14 -13.43 29.44 -28.73
C ALA A 14 -14.04 30.42 -27.74
N ILE A 15 -13.77 30.24 -26.44
CA ILE A 15 -14.12 31.22 -25.42
C ILE A 15 -13.43 32.52 -25.84
N ALA A 16 -14.20 33.54 -26.18
CA ALA A 16 -13.67 34.83 -26.61
C ALA A 16 -12.67 35.32 -25.56
N LEU A 17 -11.41 35.51 -25.99
CA LEU A 17 -10.32 36.03 -25.17
C LEU A 17 -10.77 37.35 -24.52
N GLY A 18 -11.13 37.30 -23.22
CA GLY A 18 -11.54 38.47 -22.44
C GLY A 18 -12.81 38.29 -21.59
N GLN A 19 -13.63 37.26 -21.80
CA GLN A 19 -14.80 37.01 -20.95
C GLN A 19 -14.48 36.07 -19.78
N LYS A 20 -14.94 36.46 -18.58
CA LYS A 20 -14.90 35.60 -17.40
C LYS A 20 -15.88 34.44 -17.60
N SER A 21 -15.36 33.22 -17.75
CA SER A 21 -16.18 32.01 -17.80
C SER A 21 -16.02 31.19 -16.53
N GLN A 22 -17.12 30.58 -16.09
CA GLN A 22 -17.12 29.64 -14.97
C GLN A 22 -17.92 28.41 -15.37
N ASN A 23 -17.24 27.28 -15.51
CA ASN A 23 -17.85 26.03 -15.93
C ASN A 23 -17.65 24.95 -14.86
N ARG A 24 -18.58 24.00 -14.80
CA ARG A 24 -18.51 22.83 -13.93
C ARG A 24 -18.51 21.57 -14.76
N PHE A 25 -17.57 20.68 -14.48
CA PHE A 25 -17.41 19.41 -15.17
C PHE A 25 -17.53 18.27 -14.16
N LYS A 26 -18.26 17.22 -14.54
CA LYS A 26 -18.03 15.90 -13.96
C LYS A 26 -16.82 15.32 -14.67
N SER A 27 -15.78 15.00 -13.92
CA SER A 27 -14.44 14.73 -14.43
C SER A 27 -13.88 13.41 -13.92
N GLU A 28 -13.05 12.79 -14.74
CA GLU A 28 -12.21 11.67 -14.36
C GLU A 28 -10.75 12.13 -14.31
N VAL A 29 -10.05 11.73 -13.23
CA VAL A 29 -8.63 11.98 -13.03
C VAL A 29 -7.93 10.63 -12.96
N ASP A 30 -7.14 10.35 -13.99
CA ASP A 30 -6.30 9.17 -14.10
C ASP A 30 -4.84 9.58 -13.91
N LEU A 31 -4.17 8.97 -12.94
CA LEU A 31 -2.78 9.25 -12.58
C LEU A 31 -1.82 8.16 -13.08
N GLY A 32 -2.22 7.37 -14.09
CA GLY A 32 -1.33 6.45 -14.81
C GLY A 32 -1.01 5.15 -14.07
N HIS A 33 -1.67 4.88 -12.95
CA HIS A 33 -1.40 3.73 -12.09
C HIS A 33 -2.62 2.83 -11.88
N GLY A 34 -3.58 2.86 -12.82
CA GLY A 34 -4.79 2.01 -12.80
C GLY A 34 -5.92 2.51 -11.88
N SER A 35 -5.71 3.59 -11.12
CA SER A 35 -6.77 4.27 -10.37
C SER A 35 -7.33 5.47 -11.14
N VAL A 36 -8.65 5.52 -11.28
CA VAL A 36 -9.36 6.61 -11.96
C VAL A 36 -10.40 7.18 -11.00
N PHE A 37 -10.19 8.43 -10.56
CA PHE A 37 -11.06 9.11 -9.61
C PHE A 37 -12.07 10.00 -10.33
N SER A 38 -13.34 9.80 -10.04
CA SER A 38 -14.41 10.70 -10.47
C SER A 38 -14.48 11.89 -9.50
N THR A 39 -14.49 13.12 -10.02
CA THR A 39 -14.57 14.37 -9.26
C THR A 39 -15.40 15.43 -9.98
N PHE A 40 -15.67 16.55 -9.32
CA PHE A 40 -16.32 17.71 -9.93
C PHE A 40 -15.36 18.88 -9.97
N PHE A 41 -14.96 19.27 -11.18
CA PHE A 41 -14.08 20.40 -11.38
C PHE A 41 -14.86 21.67 -11.69
N GLU A 42 -14.60 22.71 -10.89
CA GLU A 42 -14.97 24.09 -11.21
C GLU A 42 -13.81 24.73 -11.94
N SER A 43 -14.03 25.21 -13.16
CA SER A 43 -13.06 26.02 -13.89
C SER A 43 -13.42 27.50 -13.82
N THR A 44 -12.40 28.35 -13.86
CA THR A 44 -12.55 29.80 -14.04
C THR A 44 -11.47 30.26 -15.01
N ILE A 45 -11.86 30.97 -16.07
CA ILE A 45 -10.92 31.64 -16.98
C ILE A 45 -11.17 33.14 -16.89
N ALA A 46 -10.12 33.91 -16.65
CA ALA A 46 -10.14 35.37 -16.65
C ALA A 46 -8.73 35.92 -16.93
N ASP A 47 -8.63 37.01 -17.68
CA ASP A 47 -7.37 37.73 -17.94
C ASP A 47 -6.23 36.83 -18.45
N GLY A 48 -6.55 35.89 -19.34
CA GLY A 48 -5.57 34.94 -19.91
C GLY A 48 -5.06 33.89 -18.92
N LYS A 49 -5.65 33.79 -17.73
CA LYS A 49 -5.33 32.79 -16.70
C LYS A 49 -6.50 31.85 -16.49
N PHE A 50 -6.20 30.63 -16.08
CA PHE A 50 -7.22 29.67 -15.68
C PHE A 50 -6.94 29.08 -14.30
N THR A 51 -8.00 28.65 -13.65
CA THR A 51 -7.96 27.81 -12.44
C THR A 51 -8.99 26.71 -12.59
N ILE A 52 -8.61 25.48 -12.31
CA ILE A 52 -9.50 24.32 -12.19
C ILE A 52 -9.36 23.79 -10.77
N THR A 53 -10.45 23.62 -10.04
CA THR A 53 -10.41 23.17 -8.64
C THR A 53 -11.42 22.08 -8.36
N SER A 54 -11.00 21.09 -7.55
CA SER A 54 -11.92 20.12 -6.93
C SER A 54 -12.90 20.82 -5.98
N PRO A 55 -13.93 20.11 -5.49
CA PRO A 55 -14.91 20.69 -4.58
C PRO A 55 -14.28 21.37 -3.36
N LYS A 56 -14.78 22.57 -3.03
CA LYS A 56 -14.35 23.33 -1.84
C LYS A 56 -14.79 22.61 -0.58
N ASN A 57 -14.04 22.78 0.51
CA ASN A 57 -14.26 22.15 1.82
C ASN A 57 -14.13 20.62 1.86
N ALA A 58 -13.46 20.00 0.90
CA ALA A 58 -13.21 18.56 0.87
C ALA A 58 -12.40 18.09 2.08
N ASP A 59 -11.36 18.83 2.49
CA ASP A 59 -10.59 18.56 3.71
C ASP A 59 -11.43 18.42 4.99
N VAL A 60 -12.51 19.21 5.14
CA VAL A 60 -13.43 19.15 6.28
C VAL A 60 -14.31 17.91 6.18
N ARG A 61 -14.75 17.53 4.98
CA ARG A 61 -15.51 16.28 4.76
C ARG A 61 -14.66 15.03 4.97
N ILE A 62 -13.36 15.11 4.67
CA ILE A 62 -12.38 14.04 4.87
C ILE A 62 -11.95 13.92 6.34
N MET A 63 -11.55 15.04 6.97
CA MET A 63 -10.89 15.03 8.28
C MET A 63 -11.75 15.59 9.44
N GLY A 64 -12.96 16.07 9.15
CA GLY A 64 -13.85 16.69 10.12
C GLY A 64 -13.38 18.06 10.61
N GLY A 65 -13.82 18.45 11.81
CA GLY A 65 -13.55 19.78 12.39
C GLY A 65 -12.06 20.13 12.56
N LYS A 66 -11.17 19.13 12.66
CA LYS A 66 -9.71 19.34 12.79
C LYS A 66 -9.11 20.01 11.55
N ALA A 67 -9.67 19.81 10.36
CA ALA A 67 -9.23 20.50 9.14
C ALA A 67 -9.40 22.01 9.23
N ARG A 68 -10.47 22.49 9.89
CA ARG A 68 -10.71 23.93 10.06
C ARG A 68 -9.59 24.58 10.87
N LEU A 69 -9.14 23.91 11.92
CA LEU A 69 -7.99 24.36 12.72
C LEU A 69 -6.69 24.31 11.92
N GLY A 70 -6.49 23.23 11.14
CA GLY A 70 -5.35 23.07 10.24
C GLY A 70 -5.22 24.21 9.21
N ARG A 71 -6.34 24.71 8.67
CA ARG A 71 -6.36 25.87 7.76
C ARG A 71 -5.87 27.15 8.43
N ILE A 72 -6.26 27.40 9.68
CA ILE A 72 -5.90 28.62 10.43
C ILE A 72 -4.38 28.70 10.63
N ILE A 73 -3.72 27.55 10.84
CA ILE A 73 -2.27 27.45 11.07
C ILE A 73 -1.48 27.09 9.81
N GLY A 74 -2.09 27.16 8.63
CA GLY A 74 -1.43 26.92 7.34
C GLY A 74 -1.08 25.46 7.03
N LYS A 75 -1.58 24.49 7.81
CA LYS A 75 -1.33 23.05 7.64
C LYS A 75 -2.38 22.32 6.79
N SER A 76 -3.39 23.02 6.28
CA SER A 76 -4.41 22.45 5.38
C SER A 76 -4.64 23.36 4.16
N PRO A 77 -5.09 22.81 3.02
CA PRO A 77 -5.26 23.58 1.79
C PRO A 77 -6.21 24.77 1.97
N LYS A 78 -5.87 25.90 1.34
CA LYS A 78 -6.75 27.08 1.31
C LYS A 78 -8.11 26.69 0.71
N LYS A 79 -9.20 27.12 1.35
CA LYS A 79 -10.60 26.77 0.99
C LYS A 79 -10.90 25.25 1.02
N GLY A 80 -9.97 24.41 1.48
CA GLY A 80 -10.16 22.96 1.54
C GLY A 80 -10.18 22.25 0.20
N ILE A 81 -9.55 22.81 -0.83
CA ILE A 81 -9.45 22.23 -2.17
C ILE A 81 -8.30 21.20 -2.17
N ILE A 82 -8.55 19.98 -2.66
CA ILE A 82 -7.54 18.91 -2.70
C ILE A 82 -6.75 18.92 -4.00
N VAL A 83 -7.42 19.18 -5.12
CA VAL A 83 -6.79 19.27 -6.44
C VAL A 83 -7.04 20.66 -7.00
N SER A 84 -5.97 21.36 -7.35
CA SER A 84 -6.05 22.58 -8.16
C SER A 84 -5.08 22.53 -9.32
N ILE A 85 -5.49 23.04 -10.48
CA ILE A 85 -4.66 23.26 -11.65
C ILE A 85 -4.73 24.74 -11.99
N GLU A 86 -3.58 25.40 -12.03
CA GLU A 86 -3.49 26.84 -12.27
C GLU A 86 -2.50 27.11 -13.38
N GLY A 87 -2.80 28.07 -14.25
CA GLY A 87 -1.94 28.35 -15.38
C GLY A 87 -2.42 29.46 -16.31
N MET A 88 -1.87 29.47 -17.51
CA MET A 88 -2.16 30.42 -18.57
C MET A 88 -2.94 29.76 -19.70
N VAL A 89 -3.84 30.54 -20.30
CA VAL A 89 -4.48 30.22 -21.56
C VAL A 89 -3.62 30.82 -22.68
N ARG A 90 -3.27 30.02 -23.68
CA ARG A 90 -2.59 30.47 -24.90
C ARG A 90 -3.34 29.90 -26.10
N ASN A 91 -3.91 30.79 -26.92
CA ASN A 91 -4.88 30.41 -27.94
C ASN A 91 -6.01 29.58 -27.29
N ASP A 92 -6.27 28.38 -27.80
CA ASP A 92 -7.30 27.46 -27.27
C ASP A 92 -6.75 26.41 -26.29
N SER A 93 -5.52 26.60 -25.79
CA SER A 93 -4.83 25.63 -24.95
C SER A 93 -4.53 26.16 -23.54
N LEU A 94 -4.70 25.27 -22.56
CA LEU A 94 -4.39 25.47 -21.16
C LEU A 94 -2.99 24.92 -20.87
N PHE A 95 -2.14 25.74 -20.25
CA PHE A 95 -0.82 25.35 -19.77
C PHE A 95 -0.67 25.74 -18.31
N GLY A 96 -0.52 24.75 -17.43
CA GLY A 96 -0.48 25.01 -16.00
C GLY A 96 0.26 23.95 -15.20
N GLN A 97 0.15 24.07 -13.88
CA GLN A 97 0.70 23.12 -12.93
C GLN A 97 -0.37 22.69 -11.95
N THR A 98 -0.30 21.42 -11.56
CA THR A 98 -1.13 20.87 -10.50
C THR A 98 -0.55 21.23 -9.13
N LYS A 99 -1.44 21.36 -8.16
CA LYS A 99 -1.11 21.31 -6.73
C LYS A 99 -1.97 20.20 -6.14
N ILE A 100 -1.35 19.07 -5.86
CA ILE A 100 -2.00 17.91 -5.27
C ILE A 100 -1.14 17.45 -4.09
N PRO A 101 -1.63 17.52 -2.83
CA PRO A 101 -0.80 17.28 -1.64
C PRO A 101 -0.04 15.95 -1.58
N MET A 102 -0.40 14.94 -2.38
CA MET A 102 0.26 13.62 -2.37
C MET A 102 0.95 13.20 -3.68
N PHE A 103 0.66 13.85 -4.80
CA PHE A 103 1.15 13.43 -6.12
C PHE A 103 2.23 14.36 -6.67
N GLY A 104 2.76 15.25 -5.83
CA GLY A 104 3.76 16.22 -6.23
C GLY A 104 3.22 17.25 -7.22
N LYS A 105 4.14 17.92 -7.91
CA LYS A 105 3.81 18.86 -8.96
C LYS A 105 3.84 18.14 -10.29
N LEU A 106 2.76 18.24 -11.05
CA LEU A 106 2.68 17.80 -12.43
C LEU A 106 2.40 19.01 -13.32
N PHE A 107 2.92 19.00 -14.54
CA PHE A 107 2.50 19.93 -15.57
C PHE A 107 1.18 19.47 -16.17
N PHE A 108 0.33 20.43 -16.54
CA PHE A 108 -0.93 20.20 -17.20
C PHE A 108 -0.93 20.88 -18.55
N LYS A 109 -1.24 20.11 -19.59
CA LYS A 109 -1.51 20.62 -20.93
C LYS A 109 -2.88 20.13 -21.37
N GLY A 110 -3.79 21.04 -21.67
CA GLY A 110 -5.16 20.68 -21.99
C GLY A 110 -5.90 21.68 -22.85
N ILE A 111 -7.17 21.39 -23.08
CA ILE A 111 -8.13 22.19 -23.82
C ILE A 111 -9.41 22.21 -22.97
N ILE A 112 -10.10 23.34 -22.99
CA ILE A 112 -11.40 23.50 -22.34
C ILE A 112 -12.36 24.21 -23.28
N THR A 113 -13.57 23.68 -23.36
CA THR A 113 -14.72 24.30 -24.01
C THR A 113 -15.85 24.42 -23.00
N ASP A 114 -16.98 24.99 -23.39
CA ASP A 114 -18.16 25.04 -22.50
C ASP A 114 -18.69 23.64 -22.16
N GLN A 115 -18.43 22.65 -23.03
CA GLN A 115 -18.95 21.29 -22.87
C GLN A 115 -17.93 20.29 -22.35
N GLN A 116 -16.63 20.50 -22.61
CA GLN A 116 -15.59 19.49 -22.38
C GLN A 116 -14.35 20.09 -21.72
N LEU A 117 -13.73 19.31 -20.85
CA LEU A 117 -12.39 19.52 -20.32
C LEU A 117 -11.55 18.30 -20.68
N GLN A 118 -10.39 18.51 -21.31
CA GLN A 118 -9.46 17.43 -21.61
C GLN A 118 -8.03 17.90 -21.38
N GLY A 119 -7.19 17.05 -20.82
CA GLY A 119 -5.78 17.35 -20.71
C GLY A 119 -4.94 16.19 -20.22
N VAL A 120 -3.63 16.35 -20.37
CA VAL A 120 -2.62 15.37 -20.00
C VAL A 120 -1.84 15.93 -18.82
N LEU A 121 -1.53 15.05 -17.87
CA LEU A 121 -0.63 15.29 -16.75
C LEU A 121 0.76 14.79 -17.13
N ILE A 122 1.76 15.62 -16.89
CA ILE A 122 3.13 15.41 -17.35
C ILE A 122 4.05 15.56 -16.13
N ASP A 123 5.01 14.65 -15.97
CA ASP A 123 6.00 14.73 -14.89
C ASP A 123 7.13 15.74 -15.19
N GLU A 124 8.15 15.78 -14.31
CA GLU A 124 9.29 16.70 -14.44
C GLU A 124 10.21 16.36 -15.62
N ASP A 125 10.20 15.10 -16.07
CA ASP A 125 10.98 14.61 -17.22
C ASP A 125 10.27 14.86 -18.56
N GLY A 126 9.01 15.32 -18.52
CA GLY A 126 8.21 15.61 -19.70
C GLY A 126 7.39 14.41 -20.19
N GLU A 127 7.34 13.32 -19.42
CA GLU A 127 6.59 12.12 -19.77
C GLU A 127 5.12 12.22 -19.32
N PRO A 128 4.17 11.76 -20.16
CA PRO A 128 2.76 11.74 -19.78
C PRO A 128 2.52 10.66 -18.73
N VAL A 129 2.08 11.08 -17.55
CA VAL A 129 1.80 10.20 -16.40
C VAL A 129 0.33 10.09 -16.07
N GLY A 130 -0.55 10.82 -16.78
CA GLY A 130 -1.98 10.77 -16.50
C GLY A 130 -2.82 11.64 -17.41
N LYS A 131 -4.12 11.64 -17.18
CA LYS A 131 -5.09 12.42 -17.95
C LYS A 131 -6.22 12.94 -17.06
N VAL A 132 -6.76 14.08 -17.47
CA VAL A 132 -7.98 14.66 -16.93
C VAL A 132 -8.97 14.76 -18.07
N THR A 133 -10.16 14.20 -17.89
CA THR A 133 -11.28 14.39 -18.82
C THR A 133 -12.48 14.88 -18.03
N GLY A 134 -13.40 15.58 -18.68
CA GLY A 134 -14.61 16.06 -18.04
C GLY A 134 -15.65 16.51 -19.03
N THR A 135 -16.92 16.28 -18.68
CA THR A 135 -18.08 16.76 -19.42
C THR A 135 -18.85 17.72 -18.53
N GLN A 136 -19.37 18.79 -19.12
CA GLN A 136 -20.17 19.78 -18.41
C GLN A 136 -21.31 19.09 -17.66
N SER A 137 -21.51 19.48 -16.40
CA SER A 137 -22.51 18.82 -15.56
C SER A 137 -23.11 19.77 -14.54
N THR A 138 -24.42 19.62 -14.33
CA THR A 138 -25.17 20.24 -13.23
C THR A 138 -25.16 19.39 -11.97
N ALA A 139 -24.61 18.17 -12.02
CA ALA A 139 -24.50 17.32 -10.85
C ALA A 139 -23.49 17.91 -9.84
N HIS A 140 -23.81 17.72 -8.56
CA HIS A 140 -23.05 18.30 -7.46
C HIS A 140 -22.38 17.27 -6.56
N LYS A 141 -22.76 15.99 -6.68
CA LYS A 141 -22.15 14.89 -5.96
C LYS A 141 -22.33 13.56 -6.70
N ILE A 142 -21.47 12.60 -6.40
CA ILE A 142 -21.68 11.19 -6.72
C ILE A 142 -22.60 10.62 -5.62
N ASP A 143 -23.53 9.74 -6.02
CA ASP A 143 -24.41 9.08 -5.05
C ASP A 143 -23.76 7.80 -4.53
N TYR A 144 -23.44 7.81 -3.23
CA TYR A 144 -22.87 6.67 -2.50
C TYR A 144 -23.90 5.95 -1.63
N ALA A 145 -25.18 6.31 -1.71
CA ALA A 145 -26.22 5.79 -0.83
C ALA A 145 -26.37 4.26 -0.89
N SER A 146 -26.18 3.65 -2.06
CA SER A 146 -26.15 2.19 -2.20
C SER A 146 -24.77 1.57 -1.94
N LEU A 147 -23.70 2.29 -2.29
CA LEU A 147 -22.33 1.80 -2.16
C LEU A 147 -21.95 1.55 -0.70
N CYS A 148 -22.27 2.48 0.20
CA CYS A 148 -21.75 2.42 1.56
C CYS A 148 -22.36 1.33 2.45
N PRO A 149 -23.67 1.03 2.37
CA PRO A 149 -24.23 -0.17 2.98
C PRO A 149 -23.56 -1.46 2.47
N GLU A 150 -23.36 -1.59 1.16
CA GLU A 150 -22.72 -2.76 0.55
C GLU A 150 -21.25 -2.89 0.96
N LEU A 151 -20.50 -1.79 0.95
CA LEU A 151 -19.11 -1.68 1.43
C LEU A 151 -19.00 -2.15 2.88
N LEU A 152 -19.85 -1.63 3.76
CA LEU A 152 -19.84 -1.97 5.18
C LEU A 152 -20.21 -3.43 5.42
N GLN A 153 -21.23 -3.95 4.70
CA GLN A 153 -21.64 -5.34 4.80
C GLN A 153 -20.53 -6.28 4.33
N THR A 154 -19.88 -5.95 3.21
CA THR A 154 -18.73 -6.69 2.66
C THR A 154 -17.61 -6.81 3.69
N ILE A 155 -17.29 -5.73 4.41
CA ILE A 155 -16.29 -5.77 5.48
C ILE A 155 -16.77 -6.67 6.63
N LYS A 156 -18.01 -6.52 7.10
CA LYS A 156 -18.57 -7.29 8.21
C LYS A 156 -18.56 -8.80 7.95
N ASP A 157 -18.87 -9.21 6.74
CA ASP A 157 -18.96 -10.63 6.36
C ASP A 157 -17.57 -11.30 6.27
N ASN A 158 -16.52 -10.51 6.05
CA ASN A 158 -15.19 -11.02 5.71
C ASN A 158 -14.10 -10.68 6.72
N ILE A 159 -14.34 -9.74 7.66
CA ILE A 159 -13.33 -9.35 8.65
C ILE A 159 -12.91 -10.55 9.51
N TYR A 160 -11.61 -10.67 9.78
CA TYR A 160 -10.93 -11.80 10.41
C TYR A 160 -11.50 -12.31 11.74
N ALA A 161 -12.31 -11.52 12.45
CA ALA A 161 -12.98 -11.96 13.68
C ALA A 161 -14.26 -11.17 13.95
N ALA A 162 -15.35 -11.88 14.22
CA ALA A 162 -16.66 -11.27 14.53
C ALA A 162 -16.61 -10.33 15.75
N ARG A 163 -15.81 -10.66 16.77
CA ARG A 163 -15.62 -9.83 17.99
C ARG A 163 -15.17 -8.40 17.69
N VAL A 164 -14.49 -8.17 16.56
CA VAL A 164 -14.06 -6.82 16.16
C VAL A 164 -15.27 -5.90 15.98
N LEU A 165 -16.37 -6.44 15.45
CA LEU A 165 -17.60 -5.70 15.18
C LEU A 165 -18.31 -5.22 16.45
N GLU A 166 -18.00 -5.82 17.59
CA GLU A 166 -18.62 -5.50 18.88
C GLU A 166 -17.89 -4.36 19.61
N THR A 167 -16.65 -4.05 19.20
CA THR A 167 -15.79 -3.05 19.83
C THR A 167 -16.33 -1.63 19.68
N SER A 168 -16.01 -0.76 20.65
CA SER A 168 -16.33 0.68 20.57
C SER A 168 -15.69 1.35 19.36
N GLN A 169 -14.47 0.97 19.02
CA GLN A 169 -13.70 1.52 17.90
C GLN A 169 -14.37 1.18 16.56
N TRP A 170 -14.88 -0.06 16.41
CA TRP A 170 -15.64 -0.43 15.22
C TRP A 170 -16.97 0.34 15.13
N LYS A 171 -17.72 0.44 16.22
CA LYS A 171 -18.99 1.19 16.26
C LYS A 171 -18.79 2.67 15.91
N GLU A 172 -17.70 3.28 16.38
CA GLU A 172 -17.29 4.64 16.02
C GLU A 172 -16.91 4.74 14.53
N PHE A 173 -16.12 3.78 14.03
CA PHE A 173 -15.76 3.71 12.61
C PHE A 173 -17.00 3.62 11.71
N GLU A 174 -17.93 2.71 12.02
CA GLU A 174 -19.17 2.52 11.26
C GLU A 174 -20.02 3.79 11.24
N THR A 175 -20.18 4.44 12.39
CA THR A 175 -20.94 5.70 12.50
C THR A 175 -20.29 6.81 11.67
N ASN A 176 -18.97 6.96 11.79
CA ASN A 176 -18.24 7.97 11.05
C ASN A 176 -18.18 7.69 9.55
N LEU A 177 -18.09 6.42 9.14
CA LEU A 177 -18.09 6.04 7.74
C LEU A 177 -19.43 6.35 7.08
N LYS A 178 -20.56 6.01 7.72
CA LYS A 178 -21.91 6.35 7.21
C LYS A 178 -22.04 7.85 6.97
N ARG A 179 -21.72 8.66 8.00
CA ARG A 179 -21.72 10.11 7.88
C ARG A 179 -20.79 10.61 6.77
N HIS A 180 -19.59 10.04 6.66
CA HIS A 180 -18.62 10.42 5.64
C HIS A 180 -19.12 10.10 4.22
N CYS A 181 -19.78 8.96 4.03
CA CYS A 181 -20.43 8.62 2.76
C CYS A 181 -21.54 9.60 2.39
N ASP A 182 -22.38 9.98 3.35
CA ASP A 182 -23.48 10.92 3.13
C ASP A 182 -22.98 12.32 2.75
N GLU A 183 -21.86 12.74 3.37
CA GLU A 183 -21.25 14.05 3.16
C GLU A 183 -20.35 14.11 1.92
N SER A 184 -19.73 12.99 1.51
CA SER A 184 -18.75 12.94 0.43
C SER A 184 -19.36 13.39 -0.89
N VAL A 185 -18.62 14.25 -1.59
CA VAL A 185 -19.03 14.78 -2.88
C VAL A 185 -18.53 13.92 -4.02
N ASP A 186 -17.34 13.34 -3.88
CA ASP A 186 -16.65 12.63 -4.95
C ASP A 186 -15.67 11.57 -4.46
N ASP A 187 -15.02 10.87 -5.41
CA ASP A 187 -14.19 9.70 -5.14
C ASP A 187 -12.94 10.05 -4.35
N ILE A 188 -12.42 11.25 -4.56
CA ILE A 188 -11.25 11.76 -3.84
C ILE A 188 -11.61 11.85 -2.36
N GLU A 189 -12.74 12.46 -2.04
CA GLU A 189 -13.22 12.58 -0.67
C GLU A 189 -13.50 11.22 -0.03
N LEU A 190 -14.24 10.35 -0.71
CA LEU A 190 -14.58 9.02 -0.23
C LEU A 190 -13.32 8.18 0.07
N PHE A 191 -12.37 8.16 -0.87
CA PHE A 191 -11.12 7.43 -0.74
C PHE A 191 -10.31 7.92 0.46
N PHE A 192 -10.09 9.23 0.57
CA PHE A 192 -9.27 9.76 1.64
C PHE A 192 -9.94 9.64 3.00
N GLY A 193 -11.24 9.91 3.10
CA GLY A 193 -11.92 9.83 4.38
C GLY A 193 -12.10 8.40 4.85
N PHE A 194 -12.44 7.43 3.98
CA PHE A 194 -12.44 6.01 4.34
C PHE A 194 -11.09 5.59 4.92
N ASN A 195 -10.00 5.83 4.17
CA ASN A 195 -8.68 5.37 4.56
C ASN A 195 -8.16 6.10 5.82
N THR A 196 -8.54 7.36 6.03
CA THR A 196 -8.24 8.10 7.27
C THR A 196 -9.00 7.53 8.48
N LEU A 197 -10.27 7.15 8.29
CA LEU A 197 -11.08 6.52 9.34
C LEU A 197 -10.53 5.13 9.69
N ALA A 198 -10.18 4.33 8.68
CA ALA A 198 -9.66 2.98 8.87
C ALA A 198 -8.32 2.97 9.63
N GLN A 199 -7.46 3.96 9.43
CA GLN A 199 -6.18 4.08 10.16
C GLN A 199 -6.33 4.17 11.69
N LYS A 200 -7.49 4.65 12.19
CA LYS A 200 -7.79 4.78 13.62
C LYS A 200 -8.19 3.46 14.27
N LEU A 201 -8.48 2.43 13.48
CA LEU A 201 -8.85 1.12 14.00
C LEU A 201 -7.65 0.46 14.72
N PRO A 202 -7.90 -0.38 15.73
CA PRO A 202 -6.86 -1.07 16.49
C PRO A 202 -6.21 -2.23 15.71
N PHE A 203 -6.36 -2.24 14.38
CA PHE A 203 -5.80 -3.22 13.48
C PHE A 203 -5.44 -2.59 12.13
N THR A 204 -4.66 -3.31 11.31
CA THR A 204 -4.18 -2.82 10.00
C THR A 204 -4.91 -3.46 8.81
N HIS A 205 -4.51 -3.13 7.58
CA HIS A 205 -4.96 -3.77 6.33
C HIS A 205 -6.46 -3.67 5.98
N LEU A 206 -7.18 -2.69 6.54
CA LEU A 206 -8.47 -2.25 6.00
C LEU A 206 -8.28 -0.99 5.16
N THR A 207 -8.48 -1.08 3.85
CA THR A 207 -8.34 0.07 2.93
C THR A 207 -9.39 0.04 1.83
N LEU A 208 -9.75 1.21 1.33
CA LEU A 208 -10.58 1.36 0.13
C LEU A 208 -9.66 1.71 -1.04
N GLN A 209 -9.82 1.00 -2.14
CA GLN A 209 -9.16 1.24 -3.42
C GLN A 209 -10.21 1.63 -4.46
N ILE A 210 -9.83 2.54 -5.35
CA ILE A 210 -10.66 2.96 -6.50
C ILE A 210 -9.92 2.53 -7.75
N ALA A 211 -10.10 1.26 -8.10
CA ALA A 211 -9.49 0.59 -9.22
C ALA A 211 -10.36 -0.61 -9.62
N GLU A 212 -10.36 -0.97 -10.90
CA GLU A 212 -10.92 -2.26 -11.30
C GLU A 212 -10.07 -3.38 -10.70
N ILE A 213 -10.71 -4.48 -10.29
CA ILE A 213 -9.95 -5.69 -9.93
C ILE A 213 -9.29 -6.20 -11.21
N ALA A 214 -8.03 -5.85 -11.40
CA ALA A 214 -7.18 -6.57 -12.31
C ALA A 214 -7.14 -8.04 -11.84
N LYS A 215 -7.14 -8.99 -12.77
CA LYS A 215 -6.83 -10.38 -12.41
C LYS A 215 -5.51 -10.37 -11.63
N GLU A 216 -5.48 -11.04 -10.48
CA GLU A 216 -4.26 -11.24 -9.70
C GLU A 216 -3.26 -12.04 -10.55
N GLU A 217 -2.52 -11.36 -11.40
CA GLU A 217 -1.27 -11.86 -11.95
C GLU A 217 -0.20 -11.53 -10.91
N GLU A 218 0.53 -12.55 -10.46
CA GLU A 218 1.71 -12.32 -9.62
C GLU A 218 2.60 -11.32 -10.36
N PRO A 219 3.03 -10.22 -9.70
CA PRO A 219 3.85 -9.21 -10.33
C PRO A 219 5.06 -9.87 -10.99
N THR A 220 5.33 -9.49 -12.25
CA THR A 220 6.52 -10.00 -12.94
C THR A 220 7.77 -9.55 -12.20
N ASP A 221 8.75 -10.46 -12.06
CA ASP A 221 9.98 -10.16 -11.33
C ASP A 221 10.66 -8.91 -11.92
N ALA A 222 10.96 -7.96 -11.04
CA ALA A 222 11.48 -6.66 -11.41
C ALA A 222 12.99 -6.62 -11.16
N LYS A 223 13.79 -6.30 -12.19
CA LYS A 223 15.25 -6.21 -12.07
C LYS A 223 15.65 -5.32 -10.90
N GLY A 224 16.56 -5.81 -10.07
CA GLY A 224 17.11 -5.07 -8.94
C GLY A 224 16.21 -5.03 -7.70
N SER A 225 15.23 -5.94 -7.60
CA SER A 225 14.46 -6.18 -6.38
C SER A 225 15.28 -6.90 -5.30
N VAL A 226 16.30 -7.67 -5.73
CA VAL A 226 17.34 -8.24 -4.87
C VAL A 226 18.70 -7.68 -5.30
N VAL A 227 19.51 -7.26 -4.32
CA VAL A 227 20.89 -6.80 -4.54
C VAL A 227 21.81 -7.66 -3.69
N VAL A 228 22.84 -8.25 -4.31
CA VAL A 228 23.84 -9.06 -3.62
C VAL A 228 25.21 -8.40 -3.74
N GLU A 229 25.89 -8.24 -2.61
CA GLU A 229 27.21 -7.62 -2.52
C GLU A 229 28.11 -8.43 -1.58
N GLU A 230 29.41 -8.48 -1.88
CA GLU A 230 30.42 -8.93 -0.91
C GLU A 230 30.84 -7.74 -0.05
N LYS A 231 30.69 -7.84 1.27
CA LYS A 231 31.17 -6.78 2.19
C LYS A 231 32.63 -6.99 2.57
N ASN A 232 33.06 -8.24 2.65
CA ASN A 232 34.45 -8.67 2.78
C ASN A 232 34.54 -10.16 2.43
N ALA A 233 35.75 -10.72 2.41
CA ALA A 233 36.02 -12.11 2.04
C ALA A 233 35.20 -13.18 2.81
N THR A 234 34.62 -12.83 3.97
CA THR A 234 33.86 -13.74 4.84
C THR A 234 32.40 -13.32 5.06
N THR A 235 31.92 -12.28 4.38
CA THR A 235 30.58 -11.71 4.63
C THR A 235 29.86 -11.37 3.34
N ALA A 236 28.77 -12.09 3.08
CA ALA A 236 27.81 -11.74 2.05
C ALA A 236 26.75 -10.76 2.58
N TYR A 237 26.26 -9.91 1.69
CA TYR A 237 25.13 -9.02 1.95
C TYR A 237 24.07 -9.20 0.85
N VAL A 238 22.83 -9.40 1.27
CA VAL A 238 21.67 -9.58 0.39
C VAL A 238 20.58 -8.60 0.83
N GLN A 239 20.35 -7.57 0.01
CA GLN A 239 19.21 -6.67 0.20
C GLN A 239 18.01 -7.16 -0.58
N ILE A 240 16.85 -7.19 0.05
CA ILE A 240 15.56 -7.54 -0.57
C ILE A 240 14.66 -6.34 -0.44
N LYS A 241 14.38 -5.64 -1.54
CA LYS A 241 13.65 -4.36 -1.53
C LYS A 241 12.14 -4.53 -1.30
N ASN A 242 11.57 -5.62 -1.78
CA ASN A 242 10.17 -6.01 -1.60
C ASN A 242 10.04 -7.52 -1.79
N PHE A 243 8.95 -8.14 -1.36
CA PHE A 243 8.69 -9.56 -1.64
C PHE A 243 7.77 -9.79 -2.85
N SER A 244 7.16 -8.75 -3.41
CA SER A 244 6.26 -8.87 -4.56
C SER A 244 6.95 -9.30 -5.85
N THR A 245 8.24 -8.96 -6.02
CA THR A 245 8.97 -9.12 -7.31
C THR A 245 10.37 -9.72 -7.15
N SER A 246 10.61 -10.44 -6.05
CA SER A 246 11.95 -10.93 -5.68
C SER A 246 12.13 -12.44 -5.72
N LYS A 247 11.08 -13.22 -5.99
CA LYS A 247 11.16 -14.67 -5.91
C LYS A 247 12.22 -15.24 -6.85
N GLN A 248 12.19 -14.88 -8.13
CA GLN A 248 13.15 -15.43 -9.09
C GLN A 248 14.58 -14.98 -8.80
N GLN A 249 14.79 -13.70 -8.46
CA GLN A 249 16.13 -13.21 -8.13
C GLN A 249 16.71 -13.85 -6.88
N LEU A 250 15.88 -14.18 -5.88
CA LEU A 250 16.32 -14.97 -4.73
C LEU A 250 16.76 -16.38 -5.15
N ALA A 251 15.96 -17.06 -5.98
CA ALA A 251 16.28 -18.39 -6.49
C ALA A 251 17.57 -18.43 -7.33
N GLU A 252 17.92 -17.33 -8.01
CA GLU A 252 19.16 -17.20 -8.79
C GLU A 252 20.39 -16.82 -7.93
N ALA A 253 20.18 -15.98 -6.91
CA ALA A 253 21.27 -15.38 -6.14
C ALA A 253 21.67 -16.23 -4.93
N MET A 254 20.71 -16.75 -4.17
CA MET A 254 20.98 -17.46 -2.91
C MET A 254 21.81 -18.74 -3.09
N PRO A 255 21.64 -19.57 -4.15
CA PRO A 255 22.53 -20.72 -4.36
C PRO A 255 24.00 -20.33 -4.46
N LYS A 256 24.32 -19.18 -5.06
CA LYS A 256 25.71 -18.69 -5.20
C LYS A 256 26.27 -18.26 -3.85
N VAL A 257 25.47 -17.56 -3.05
CA VAL A 257 25.83 -17.17 -1.67
C VAL A 257 26.09 -18.41 -0.82
N VAL A 258 25.20 -19.40 -0.87
CA VAL A 258 25.31 -20.64 -0.10
C VAL A 258 26.48 -21.52 -0.55
N ALA A 259 26.79 -21.56 -1.85
CA ALA A 259 27.89 -22.36 -2.38
C ALA A 259 29.28 -21.78 -2.03
N ASN A 260 29.38 -20.49 -1.72
CA ASN A 260 30.64 -19.87 -1.35
C ASN A 260 31.04 -20.23 0.09
N ARG A 261 31.96 -21.17 0.21
CA ARG A 261 32.46 -21.69 1.51
C ARG A 261 33.30 -20.71 2.30
N ASN A 262 33.70 -19.56 1.73
CA ASN A 262 34.43 -18.53 2.45
C ASN A 262 33.52 -17.66 3.32
N TYR A 263 32.21 -17.64 3.02
CA TYR A 263 31.26 -16.82 3.77
C TYR A 263 30.88 -17.49 5.09
N ASP A 264 31.43 -16.92 6.17
CA ASP A 264 31.05 -17.25 7.55
C ASP A 264 29.82 -16.45 8.01
N ASN A 265 29.48 -15.37 7.31
CA ASN A 265 28.42 -14.43 7.69
C ASN A 265 27.53 -14.05 6.49
N LEU A 266 26.23 -13.94 6.75
CA LEU A 266 25.23 -13.45 5.81
C LEU A 266 24.43 -12.32 6.46
N ILE A 267 24.45 -11.14 5.86
CA ILE A 267 23.59 -10.01 6.24
C ILE A 267 22.42 -9.94 5.25
N ILE A 268 21.19 -10.06 5.76
CA ILE A 268 19.96 -9.89 5.00
C ILE A 268 19.38 -8.52 5.34
N ASP A 269 19.31 -7.60 4.38
CA ASP A 269 18.74 -6.28 4.58
C ASP A 269 17.27 -6.24 4.14
N LEU A 270 16.38 -6.10 5.13
CA LEU A 270 14.93 -5.94 4.96
C LEU A 270 14.47 -4.52 5.31
N ARG A 271 15.38 -3.57 5.52
CA ARG A 271 15.02 -2.16 5.74
C ARG A 271 14.26 -1.63 4.52
N ASN A 272 13.17 -0.90 4.77
CA ASN A 272 12.27 -0.38 3.74
C ASN A 272 11.52 -1.45 2.91
N ASN A 273 11.57 -2.72 3.30
CA ASN A 273 10.78 -3.78 2.67
C ASN A 273 9.39 -3.88 3.31
N GLY A 274 8.38 -3.33 2.63
CA GLY A 274 6.98 -3.35 3.12
C GLY A 274 6.28 -4.71 3.03
N GLY A 275 6.98 -5.77 2.63
CA GLY A 275 6.42 -7.10 2.40
C GLY A 275 6.11 -7.36 0.93
N GLY A 276 5.05 -8.13 0.67
CA GLY A 276 4.68 -8.59 -0.68
C GLY A 276 4.40 -10.09 -0.72
N GLY A 277 4.70 -10.72 -1.85
CA GLY A 277 4.38 -12.13 -2.10
C GLY A 277 4.94 -13.11 -1.07
N ILE A 278 4.07 -13.93 -0.48
CA ILE A 278 4.47 -14.93 0.53
C ILE A 278 5.43 -15.99 -0.04
N ASN A 279 5.35 -16.25 -1.34
CA ASN A 279 6.20 -17.16 -2.09
C ASN A 279 7.70 -16.76 -2.07
N ALA A 280 8.03 -15.47 -2.14
CA ALA A 280 9.42 -15.01 -2.10
C ALA A 280 10.04 -15.22 -0.70
N ALA A 281 9.24 -15.08 0.36
CA ALA A 281 9.65 -15.40 1.72
C ALA A 281 10.00 -16.89 1.89
N PHE A 282 9.13 -17.78 1.40
CA PHE A 282 9.42 -19.21 1.39
C PHE A 282 10.64 -19.54 0.52
N GLU A 283 10.85 -18.83 -0.59
CA GLU A 283 12.04 -18.99 -1.42
C GLU A 283 13.32 -18.65 -0.64
N LEU A 284 13.34 -17.53 0.10
CA LEU A 284 14.45 -17.17 0.97
C LEU A 284 14.69 -18.24 2.05
N ALA A 285 13.62 -18.71 2.71
CA ALA A 285 13.68 -19.68 3.81
C ALA A 285 14.40 -20.98 3.41
N LYS A 286 14.26 -21.45 2.16
CA LYS A 286 14.96 -22.63 1.62
C LYS A 286 16.48 -22.56 1.73
N TYR A 287 17.07 -21.38 1.92
CA TYR A 287 18.52 -21.23 1.95
C TYR A 287 19.07 -20.92 3.34
N ILE A 288 18.20 -20.69 4.33
CA ILE A 288 18.61 -20.21 5.66
C ILE A 288 18.03 -21.01 6.83
N VAL A 289 17.06 -21.90 6.57
CA VAL A 289 16.41 -22.71 7.61
C VAL A 289 17.01 -24.12 7.63
N SER A 290 17.44 -24.58 8.81
CA SER A 290 18.13 -25.87 8.99
C SER A 290 17.26 -27.02 9.51
N GLU A 291 16.05 -26.71 9.95
CA GLU A 291 15.08 -27.61 10.58
C GLU A 291 13.67 -27.07 10.34
N ASP A 292 12.63 -27.86 10.59
CA ASP A 292 11.26 -27.33 10.51
C ASP A 292 11.07 -26.23 11.56
N ILE A 293 10.62 -25.06 11.12
CA ILE A 293 10.35 -23.91 11.99
C ILE A 293 8.87 -23.56 11.89
N GLU A 294 8.16 -23.65 13.00
CA GLU A 294 6.82 -23.13 13.10
C GLU A 294 6.85 -21.60 13.11
N VAL A 295 6.25 -20.98 12.10
CA VAL A 295 6.25 -19.53 11.92
C VAL A 295 5.16 -18.89 12.77
N GLY A 296 3.98 -19.53 12.79
CA GLY A 296 2.82 -19.07 13.55
C GLY A 296 1.51 -19.48 12.91
N TYR A 297 0.44 -18.81 13.32
CA TYR A 297 -0.93 -19.12 12.95
C TYR A 297 -1.60 -17.92 12.32
N PHE A 298 -2.25 -18.15 11.18
CA PHE A 298 -3.27 -17.24 10.68
C PHE A 298 -4.64 -17.81 11.01
N VAL A 299 -5.48 -17.02 11.67
CA VAL A 299 -6.84 -17.43 12.06
C VAL A 299 -7.87 -16.53 11.39
N SER A 300 -8.90 -17.15 10.82
CA SER A 300 -9.93 -16.45 10.06
C SER A 300 -11.23 -16.36 10.87
N ASN A 301 -12.23 -15.71 10.27
CA ASN A 301 -13.57 -15.61 10.85
C ASN A 301 -14.39 -16.89 10.78
N LYS A 302 -13.83 -17.98 10.22
CA LYS A 302 -14.44 -19.32 10.25
C LYS A 302 -14.11 -20.08 11.53
N LEU A 303 -13.20 -19.56 12.37
CA LEU A 303 -12.88 -20.08 13.69
C LEU A 303 -13.54 -19.22 14.78
N GLN A 304 -14.11 -19.87 15.80
CA GLN A 304 -14.58 -19.19 17.00
C GLN A 304 -13.43 -19.07 18.00
N TYR A 305 -12.94 -17.86 18.26
CA TYR A 305 -11.84 -17.60 19.18
C TYR A 305 -11.94 -16.20 19.79
N SER A 306 -11.42 -16.03 21.02
CA SER A 306 -11.40 -14.75 21.75
C SER A 306 -9.98 -14.17 21.93
N GLY A 307 -8.96 -14.95 21.58
CA GLY A 307 -7.55 -14.60 21.69
C GLY A 307 -6.67 -15.78 21.28
N PHE A 308 -5.39 -15.73 21.64
CA PHE A 308 -4.49 -16.85 21.41
C PHE A 308 -4.90 -18.07 22.24
N ASP A 309 -5.10 -19.19 21.56
CA ASP A 309 -5.32 -20.51 22.17
C ASP A 309 -4.45 -21.53 21.45
N GLN A 310 -3.36 -21.92 22.10
CA GLN A 310 -2.37 -22.81 21.48
C GLN A 310 -2.94 -24.21 21.17
N ALA A 311 -3.79 -24.74 22.05
CA ALA A 311 -4.36 -26.07 21.86
C ALA A 311 -5.28 -26.09 20.63
N LEU A 312 -6.13 -25.06 20.51
CA LEU A 312 -6.99 -24.87 19.34
C LEU A 312 -6.18 -24.59 18.08
N PHE A 313 -5.17 -23.70 18.15
CA PHE A 313 -4.42 -23.30 16.96
C PHE A 313 -3.54 -24.43 16.41
N ASN A 314 -3.08 -25.34 17.27
CA ASN A 314 -2.37 -26.55 16.87
C ASN A 314 -3.24 -27.53 16.07
N THR A 315 -4.58 -27.42 16.10
CA THR A 315 -5.46 -28.24 15.25
C THR A 315 -5.55 -27.73 13.81
N LEU A 316 -5.01 -26.54 13.53
CA LEU A 316 -5.06 -25.94 12.19
C LEU A 316 -4.13 -26.67 11.20
N PRO A 317 -4.51 -26.76 9.92
CA PRO A 317 -3.69 -27.43 8.92
C PRO A 317 -2.35 -26.71 8.73
N ALA A 318 -1.27 -27.50 8.76
CA ALA A 318 0.08 -27.02 8.48
C ALA A 318 0.29 -26.79 6.98
N VAL A 319 0.75 -25.60 6.59
CA VAL A 319 0.88 -25.19 5.19
C VAL A 319 2.18 -24.45 4.88
N GLN A 320 2.62 -24.59 3.63
CA GLN A 320 3.54 -23.69 2.93
C GLN A 320 2.83 -23.21 1.66
N PRO A 321 2.09 -22.09 1.71
CA PRO A 321 1.33 -21.60 0.57
C PRO A 321 2.18 -21.42 -0.69
N LYS A 322 1.65 -21.81 -1.84
CA LYS A 322 2.36 -21.72 -3.13
C LYS A 322 2.39 -20.30 -3.70
N SER A 323 1.40 -19.48 -3.35
CA SER A 323 1.22 -18.09 -3.80
C SER A 323 0.40 -17.31 -2.78
N THR A 324 0.36 -15.99 -2.93
CA THR A 324 -0.46 -15.11 -2.09
C THR A 324 -1.95 -15.35 -2.33
N ALA A 325 -2.34 -15.55 -3.60
CA ALA A 325 -3.71 -15.88 -3.97
C ALA A 325 -4.21 -17.17 -3.29
N ALA A 326 -3.42 -18.25 -3.36
CA ALA A 326 -3.78 -19.52 -2.72
C ALA A 326 -3.88 -19.41 -1.20
N PHE A 327 -3.04 -18.59 -0.59
CA PHE A 327 -3.11 -18.28 0.84
C PHE A 327 -4.41 -17.53 1.20
N GLY A 328 -4.79 -16.53 0.38
CA GLY A 328 -6.06 -15.81 0.54
C GLY A 328 -7.28 -16.71 0.37
N ASP A 329 -7.29 -17.58 -0.64
CA ASP A 329 -8.36 -18.57 -0.86
C ASP A 329 -8.55 -19.50 0.34
N ASP A 330 -7.44 -19.98 0.89
CA ASP A 330 -7.46 -20.82 2.08
C ASP A 330 -8.04 -20.08 3.28
N LEU A 331 -7.64 -18.83 3.54
CA LEU A 331 -8.16 -18.05 4.67
C LEU A 331 -9.64 -17.67 4.53
N ARG A 332 -10.15 -17.53 3.30
CA ARG A 332 -11.58 -17.30 3.05
C ARG A 332 -12.45 -18.51 3.38
N THR A 333 -11.89 -19.72 3.26
CA THR A 333 -12.65 -20.98 3.31
C THR A 333 -12.37 -21.84 4.55
N LYS A 334 -11.21 -21.68 5.19
CA LYS A 334 -10.77 -22.51 6.32
C LYS A 334 -10.77 -21.71 7.64
N PRO A 335 -10.90 -22.39 8.80
CA PRO A 335 -10.78 -21.75 10.13
C PRO A 335 -9.46 -21.02 10.38
N GLY A 336 -8.40 -21.44 9.71
CA GLY A 336 -7.07 -20.88 9.85
C GLY A 336 -6.02 -21.80 9.27
N LEU A 337 -4.78 -21.38 9.37
CA LEU A 337 -3.61 -22.02 8.79
C LEU A 337 -2.46 -21.93 9.79
N ARG A 338 -1.72 -23.03 9.95
CA ARG A 338 -0.45 -23.05 10.66
C ARG A 338 0.69 -22.95 9.64
N MET A 339 1.42 -21.86 9.66
CA MET A 339 2.55 -21.65 8.75
C MET A 339 3.81 -22.28 9.30
N ILE A 340 4.51 -23.03 8.45
CA ILE A 340 5.74 -23.72 8.81
C ILE A 340 6.75 -23.51 7.71
N PHE A 341 7.99 -23.12 8.03
CA PHE A 341 9.11 -23.30 7.12
C PHE A 341 9.58 -24.73 7.25
N ARG A 342 9.47 -25.51 6.19
CA ARG A 342 10.02 -26.87 6.18
C ARG A 342 11.51 -26.82 5.90
N LYS A 343 12.24 -27.70 6.57
CA LYS A 343 13.63 -27.96 6.27
C LYS A 343 13.76 -28.32 4.79
N PRO A 344 14.60 -27.61 4.04
CA PRO A 344 14.86 -27.90 2.64
C PRO A 344 15.82 -29.09 2.48
N ASP A 345 15.75 -29.75 1.31
CA ASP A 345 16.74 -30.75 0.90
C ASP A 345 17.96 -30.13 0.19
N ASN A 346 17.87 -28.86 -0.23
CA ASN A 346 18.97 -28.16 -0.87
C ASN A 346 20.03 -27.67 0.14
N PRO A 347 21.26 -27.36 -0.32
CA PRO A 347 22.26 -26.70 0.52
C PRO A 347 21.70 -25.42 1.15
N ILE A 348 22.03 -25.22 2.41
CA ILE A 348 21.68 -24.02 3.20
C ILE A 348 22.94 -23.30 3.64
N PHE A 349 22.82 -22.01 3.91
CA PHE A 349 23.86 -21.21 4.54
C PHE A 349 24.10 -21.74 5.96
N LYS A 350 25.37 -22.02 6.30
CA LYS A 350 25.76 -22.62 7.59
C LYS A 350 26.38 -21.63 8.57
N GLY A 351 26.67 -20.41 8.11
CA GLY A 351 27.29 -19.36 8.92
C GLY A 351 26.28 -18.56 9.74
N GLN A 352 26.76 -17.47 10.32
CA GLN A 352 25.97 -16.56 11.13
C GLN A 352 25.09 -15.65 10.27
N ILE A 353 23.81 -15.53 10.61
CA ILE A 353 22.86 -14.70 9.88
C ILE A 353 22.54 -13.45 10.71
N TYR A 354 22.55 -12.30 10.06
CA TYR A 354 22.13 -11.02 10.61
C TYR A 354 21.01 -10.47 9.73
N VAL A 355 19.94 -9.93 10.34
CA VAL A 355 18.84 -9.33 9.59
C VAL A 355 18.69 -7.87 9.98
N LEU A 356 18.70 -6.98 8.99
CA LEU A 356 18.52 -5.54 9.22
C LEU A 356 17.05 -5.16 9.05
N THR A 357 16.50 -4.45 10.02
CA THR A 357 15.08 -4.03 10.03
C THR A 357 14.93 -2.55 10.34
N ASN A 358 13.83 -1.96 9.86
CA ASN A 358 13.42 -0.62 10.29
C ASN A 358 11.89 -0.48 10.39
N GLY A 359 11.40 0.71 10.75
CA GLY A 359 9.96 1.00 10.86
C GLY A 359 9.15 0.88 9.56
N ARG A 360 9.77 0.52 8.43
CA ARG A 360 9.12 0.23 7.15
C ARG A 360 9.21 -1.24 6.75
N THR A 361 9.94 -2.07 7.51
CA THR A 361 9.90 -3.53 7.39
C THR A 361 8.52 -4.01 7.84
N ALA A 362 7.72 -4.66 7.00
CA ALA A 362 6.31 -4.95 7.30
C ALA A 362 5.79 -6.25 6.68
N SER A 363 4.59 -6.67 7.11
CA SER A 363 3.80 -7.73 6.50
C SER A 363 4.60 -9.04 6.39
N THR A 364 4.70 -9.64 5.21
CA THR A 364 5.43 -10.89 4.94
C THR A 364 6.84 -10.95 5.57
N CYS A 365 7.53 -9.82 5.78
CA CYS A 365 8.80 -9.79 6.51
C CYS A 365 8.69 -10.21 7.98
N GLU A 366 7.65 -9.76 8.68
CA GLU A 366 7.57 -9.81 10.15
C GLU A 366 7.49 -11.23 10.71
N PRO A 367 6.73 -12.18 10.13
CA PRO A 367 6.72 -13.57 10.58
C PRO A 367 8.08 -14.24 10.37
N ILE A 368 8.79 -13.92 9.28
CA ILE A 368 10.13 -14.47 9.00
C ILE A 368 11.13 -13.94 10.03
N VAL A 369 11.17 -12.62 10.22
CA VAL A 369 12.06 -11.94 11.17
C VAL A 369 11.81 -12.50 12.57
N TYR A 370 10.55 -12.62 12.97
CA TYR A 370 10.18 -13.19 14.26
C TYR A 370 10.62 -14.65 14.39
N ALA A 371 10.31 -15.50 13.40
CA ALA A 371 10.66 -16.91 13.42
C ALA A 371 12.18 -17.12 13.50
N LEU A 372 12.97 -16.37 12.72
CA LEU A 372 14.44 -16.46 12.76
C LEU A 372 15.00 -16.00 14.11
N LYS A 373 14.49 -14.89 14.66
CA LYS A 373 14.85 -14.38 15.99
C LYS A 373 14.56 -15.40 17.08
N LYS A 374 13.31 -15.86 17.16
CA LYS A 374 12.83 -16.77 18.22
C LYS A 374 13.60 -18.08 18.23
N ASN A 375 13.92 -18.60 17.04
CA ASN A 375 14.67 -19.86 16.89
C ASN A 375 16.19 -19.65 16.90
N LYS A 376 16.68 -18.45 17.25
CA LYS A 376 18.11 -18.11 17.32
C LYS A 376 18.88 -18.42 16.02
N LYS A 377 18.20 -18.31 14.88
CA LYS A 377 18.79 -18.53 13.54
C LYS A 377 19.40 -17.27 12.97
N ALA A 378 18.96 -16.09 13.42
CA ALA A 378 19.55 -14.82 13.04
C ALA A 378 19.54 -13.84 14.20
N THR A 379 20.48 -12.88 14.17
CA THR A 379 20.48 -11.70 15.04
C THR A 379 19.80 -10.54 14.32
N ILE A 380 18.74 -9.98 14.91
CA ILE A 380 17.99 -8.88 14.32
C ILE A 380 18.56 -7.53 14.79
N ILE A 381 18.90 -6.64 13.85
CA ILE A 381 19.59 -5.38 14.12
C ILE A 381 18.85 -4.23 13.44
N GLY A 382 18.65 -3.12 14.17
CA GLY A 382 18.05 -1.91 13.62
C GLY A 382 16.90 -1.40 14.47
N GLU A 383 15.76 -1.11 13.86
CA GLU A 383 14.57 -0.59 14.54
C GLU A 383 13.46 -1.64 14.54
N THR A 384 12.46 -1.43 15.39
CA THR A 384 11.23 -2.25 15.41
C THR A 384 10.53 -2.18 14.06
N THR A 385 10.03 -3.32 13.58
CA THR A 385 9.25 -3.41 12.34
C THR A 385 7.90 -2.67 12.44
N TYR A 386 7.21 -2.50 11.33
CA TYR A 386 6.01 -1.67 11.23
C TYR A 386 4.80 -2.16 12.05
N GLY A 387 4.63 -3.48 12.19
CA GLY A 387 3.44 -4.08 12.80
C GLY A 387 2.23 -4.10 11.88
N GLY A 388 2.42 -4.43 10.59
CA GLY A 388 1.34 -4.57 9.63
C GLY A 388 1.11 -6.04 9.30
N MET A 389 0.43 -6.79 10.18
CA MET A 389 0.50 -8.25 10.13
C MET A 389 -0.80 -8.98 9.77
N LEU A 390 -1.88 -8.26 9.49
CA LEU A 390 -3.11 -8.93 9.05
C LEU A 390 -2.99 -9.38 7.59
N ALA A 391 -3.53 -10.57 7.30
CA ALA A 391 -3.71 -11.02 5.93
C ALA A 391 -4.98 -10.40 5.36
N ALA A 392 -4.88 -9.66 4.26
CA ALA A 392 -6.02 -9.04 3.61
C ALA A 392 -6.28 -9.58 2.22
N SER A 393 -7.51 -9.39 1.75
CA SER A 393 -7.94 -9.76 0.41
C SER A 393 -8.83 -8.69 -0.20
N PRO A 394 -8.78 -8.52 -1.53
CA PRO A 394 -9.65 -7.59 -2.24
C PRO A 394 -11.06 -8.15 -2.33
N PHE A 395 -12.05 -7.28 -2.13
CA PHE A 395 -13.45 -7.56 -2.41
C PHE A 395 -14.02 -6.44 -3.28
N ALA A 396 -14.51 -6.80 -4.46
CA ALA A 396 -15.28 -5.87 -5.28
C ALA A 396 -16.59 -5.55 -4.55
N VAL A 397 -16.88 -4.26 -4.42
CA VAL A 397 -18.15 -3.79 -3.87
C VAL A 397 -19.07 -3.46 -5.03
N SER A 398 -18.71 -2.45 -5.81
CA SER A 398 -19.48 -2.05 -6.99
C SER A 398 -18.58 -1.33 -7.99
N GLY A 399 -18.67 -1.68 -9.28
CA GLY A 399 -17.84 -1.08 -10.33
C GLY A 399 -16.35 -1.06 -9.99
N LYS A 400 -15.79 0.14 -9.81
CA LYS A 400 -14.38 0.39 -9.50
C LYS A 400 -14.04 0.46 -8.01
N TYR A 401 -15.00 0.27 -7.11
CA TYR A 401 -14.76 0.34 -5.66
C TYR A 401 -14.39 -1.05 -5.12
N VAL A 402 -13.17 -1.16 -4.60
CA VAL A 402 -12.62 -2.40 -4.06
C VAL A 402 -12.19 -2.16 -2.62
N VAL A 403 -12.66 -2.98 -1.69
CA VAL A 403 -12.22 -2.91 -0.30
C VAL A 403 -11.25 -4.04 0.00
N MET A 404 -10.07 -3.68 0.49
CA MET A 404 -9.14 -4.64 1.08
C MET A 404 -9.61 -4.93 2.49
N VAL A 405 -10.07 -6.16 2.74
CA VAL A 405 -10.55 -6.58 4.07
C VAL A 405 -9.51 -7.48 4.71
N PRO A 406 -9.10 -7.24 5.97
CA PRO A 406 -8.27 -8.18 6.69
C PRO A 406 -9.09 -9.42 7.04
N ILE A 407 -8.78 -10.55 6.41
CA ILE A 407 -9.47 -11.84 6.53
C ILE A 407 -8.77 -12.83 7.48
N GLY A 408 -7.53 -12.53 7.88
CA GLY A 408 -6.78 -13.37 8.82
C GLY A 408 -5.97 -12.55 9.84
N ASP A 409 -6.09 -12.93 11.12
CA ASP A 409 -5.25 -12.43 12.22
C ASP A 409 -4.04 -13.33 12.40
N PHE A 410 -2.90 -12.74 12.76
CA PHE A 410 -1.65 -13.47 12.93
C PHE A 410 -1.20 -13.53 14.37
N TYR A 411 -0.85 -14.74 14.82
CA TYR A 411 -0.20 -15.00 16.09
C TYR A 411 1.08 -15.80 15.86
N THR A 412 2.15 -15.43 16.53
CA THR A 412 3.38 -16.24 16.54
C THR A 412 3.12 -17.59 17.21
N ALA A 413 4.03 -18.56 17.02
CA ALA A 413 3.91 -19.89 17.62
C ALA A 413 3.79 -19.88 19.16
N ASP A 414 4.31 -18.83 19.81
CA ASP A 414 4.26 -18.59 21.25
C ASP A 414 3.23 -17.52 21.68
N GLY A 415 2.34 -17.12 20.78
CA GLY A 415 1.13 -16.35 21.11
C GLY A 415 1.25 -14.83 21.07
N VAL A 416 2.33 -14.28 20.51
CA VAL A 416 2.45 -12.84 20.28
C VAL A 416 1.65 -12.43 19.05
N ARG A 417 0.75 -11.46 19.22
CA ARG A 417 0.06 -10.79 18.10
C ARG A 417 0.91 -9.63 17.60
N LEU A 418 1.43 -9.72 16.38
CA LEU A 418 2.38 -8.72 15.84
C LEU A 418 1.69 -7.49 15.24
N ASP A 419 0.40 -7.57 14.89
CA ASP A 419 -0.34 -6.45 14.31
C ASP A 419 -0.36 -5.25 15.29
N LYS A 420 0.00 -4.06 14.77
CA LYS A 420 0.27 -2.80 15.51
C LYS A 420 1.44 -2.81 16.50
N VAL A 421 2.19 -3.92 16.60
CA VAL A 421 3.30 -4.09 17.55
C VAL A 421 4.65 -4.21 16.83
N GLY A 422 4.68 -5.03 15.78
CA GLY A 422 5.90 -5.38 15.06
C GLY A 422 6.83 -6.31 15.85
N VAL A 423 8.05 -6.47 15.35
CA VAL A 423 9.12 -7.28 15.92
C VAL A 423 10.22 -6.35 16.40
N THR A 424 10.52 -6.40 17.68
CA THR A 424 11.65 -5.65 18.25
C THR A 424 12.97 -6.31 17.85
N PRO A 425 14.01 -5.52 17.51
CA PRO A 425 15.33 -6.05 17.18
C PRO A 425 16.00 -6.66 18.43
N ASP A 426 16.98 -7.54 18.23
CA ASP A 426 17.86 -7.98 19.32
C ASP A 426 18.84 -6.88 19.70
N ILE A 427 19.29 -6.10 18.71
CA ILE A 427 20.20 -4.98 18.88
C ILE A 427 19.57 -3.74 18.25
N ALA A 428 19.04 -2.87 19.12
CA ALA A 428 18.42 -1.62 18.71
C ALA A 428 19.47 -0.61 18.25
N THR A 429 19.28 -0.05 17.06
CA THR A 429 20.08 1.06 16.51
C THR A 429 19.28 1.79 15.44
N LYS A 430 19.70 2.99 15.04
CA LYS A 430 19.04 3.70 13.94
C LYS A 430 19.17 2.92 12.64
N SER A 431 18.15 3.01 11.78
CA SER A 431 18.12 2.32 10.48
C SER A 431 19.41 2.51 9.68
N ASP A 432 19.97 3.73 9.66
CA ASP A 432 21.17 4.06 8.88
C ASP A 432 22.46 3.44 9.46
N ASP A 433 22.49 3.20 10.77
CA ASP A 433 23.63 2.65 11.50
C ASP A 433 23.61 1.11 11.55
N ALA A 434 22.49 0.47 11.16
CA ALA A 434 22.27 -0.97 11.33
C ALA A 434 23.32 -1.85 10.62
N LEU A 435 23.71 -1.49 9.39
CA LEU A 435 24.72 -2.23 8.64
C LEU A 435 26.11 -2.10 9.30
N ALA A 436 26.49 -0.88 9.71
CA ALA A 436 27.75 -0.66 10.40
C ALA A 436 27.81 -1.47 11.70
N LYS A 437 26.69 -1.52 12.44
CA LYS A 437 26.59 -2.31 13.67
C LYS A 437 26.73 -3.82 13.41
N ALA A 438 26.11 -4.35 12.36
CA ALA A 438 26.27 -5.75 11.99
C ALA A 438 27.74 -6.10 11.69
N LEU A 439 28.42 -5.25 10.92
CA LEU A 439 29.85 -5.45 10.58
C LEU A 439 30.76 -5.36 11.81
N GLU A 440 30.46 -4.45 12.76
CA GLU A 440 31.17 -4.36 14.04
C GLU A 440 31.08 -5.68 14.84
N LEU A 441 29.88 -6.26 14.95
CA LEU A 441 29.65 -7.52 15.66
C LEU A 441 30.41 -8.69 15.00
N ILE A 442 30.33 -8.78 13.68
CA ILE A 442 31.04 -9.80 12.89
C ILE A 442 32.55 -9.73 13.15
N ASN A 443 33.12 -8.52 13.20
CA ASN A 443 34.55 -8.34 13.45
C ASN A 443 34.95 -8.65 14.90
N ASN A 444 34.07 -8.38 15.86
CA ASN A 444 34.33 -8.68 17.27
C ASN A 444 34.28 -10.17 17.58
N HIS A 445 33.47 -10.96 16.87
CA HIS A 445 33.43 -12.42 17.02
C HIS A 445 34.65 -13.16 16.44
N LYS A 446 35.53 -12.46 15.71
CA LYS A 446 36.79 -13.01 15.20
C LYS A 446 37.97 -12.90 16.19
N LYS A 447 37.82 -12.12 17.26
CA LYS A 447 38.79 -12.00 18.35
C LYS A 447 38.39 -12.94 19.48
#